data_AF-A0A832EJK9-F1
#
_entry.id   AF-A0A832EJK9-F1
#
_cell.length_a   1.000
_cell.length_b   1.000
_cell.length_c   1.000
_cell.angle_alpha   90.00
_cell.angle_beta   90.00
_cell.angle_gamma   90.00
#
_symmetry.space_group_name_H-M   'P 1'
#
loop_
_entity.id
_entity.type
_entity.pdbx_description
1 polymer ?
#
loop_
_entity_poly.entity_id
_entity_poly.type
_entity_poly.pdbx_seq_one_letter_code
_entity_poly.pdbx_strand_id
1 'polypeptide(L)'
;MRKLLILLVITLMATPAFAITGLSIGVRGGWVNNYDQAGLSLGDYKADQMNLFGAQIRLSSLPMVNLILFGDYAWKKNEYDFGGQNFEFKMQDFSFGASLVYPIKLKVVSPYFGGGISSHNLSYDYVKPLSLSLDDEGINIPGSMTRLGYHLSGGVNVTLPAFPIGISAEYRWNWIDTPGEVTDYTSLILGLNYNLP
;
A
#
# COMPACT_ATOMS: atom_id res chain seq x y z
N MET A 1 23.29 9.16 -32.86
CA MET A 1 23.15 9.27 -31.39
C MET A 1 23.00 10.72 -30.90
N ARG A 2 23.90 11.67 -31.25
CA ARG A 2 23.77 13.09 -30.85
C ARG A 2 22.41 13.73 -31.15
N LYS A 3 21.86 13.51 -32.36
CA LYS A 3 20.55 14.08 -32.76
C LYS A 3 19.37 13.53 -31.96
N LEU A 4 19.46 12.28 -31.50
CA LEU A 4 18.43 11.62 -30.69
C LEU A 4 18.44 12.16 -29.25
N LEU A 5 19.63 12.44 -28.72
CA LEU A 5 19.85 12.98 -27.38
C LEU A 5 19.37 14.44 -27.28
N ILE A 6 19.60 15.23 -28.33
CA ILE A 6 19.09 16.60 -28.44
C ILE A 6 17.55 16.59 -28.55
N LEU A 7 16.97 15.67 -29.32
CA LEU A 7 15.51 15.53 -29.42
C LEU A 7 14.90 15.12 -28.06
N LEU A 8 15.53 14.20 -27.33
CA LEU A 8 15.12 13.77 -25.99
C LEU A 8 15.15 14.93 -24.98
N VAL A 9 16.23 15.72 -25.00
CA VAL A 9 16.37 16.91 -24.14
C VAL A 9 15.33 17.98 -24.49
N ILE A 10 15.05 18.20 -25.77
CA ILE A 10 14.01 19.16 -26.20
C ILE A 10 12.61 18.66 -25.80
N THR A 11 12.31 17.36 -25.89
CA THR A 11 11.03 16.81 -25.41
C THR A 11 10.91 16.85 -23.88
N LEU A 12 12.01 16.68 -23.14
CA LEU A 12 12.04 16.81 -21.68
C LEU A 12 11.90 18.27 -21.22
N MET A 13 12.32 19.25 -22.02
CA MET A 13 12.15 20.68 -21.73
C MET A 13 10.85 21.28 -22.30
N ALA A 14 10.16 20.57 -23.19
CA ALA A 14 8.84 20.94 -23.69
C ALA A 14 7.69 20.48 -22.77
N THR A 15 7.98 19.91 -21.59
CA THR A 15 6.95 19.56 -20.62
C THR A 15 6.26 20.83 -20.13
N PRO A 16 4.91 20.86 -20.04
CA PRO A 16 4.21 21.94 -19.37
C PRO A 16 4.81 22.11 -17.97
N ALA A 17 5.08 23.35 -17.57
CA ALA A 17 5.56 23.64 -16.23
C ALA A 17 4.65 22.93 -15.22
N PHE A 18 5.19 21.91 -14.52
CA PHE A 18 4.50 21.20 -13.47
C PHE A 18 4.25 22.17 -12.32
N ALA A 19 3.17 22.93 -12.40
CA ALA A 19 2.72 23.77 -11.32
C ALA A 19 2.07 22.86 -10.29
N ILE A 20 2.63 22.82 -9.08
CA ILE A 20 1.94 22.25 -7.92
C ILE A 20 0.73 23.16 -7.67
N THR A 21 -0.47 22.63 -7.90
CA THR A 21 -1.75 23.32 -7.76
C THR A 21 -2.48 22.99 -6.46
N GLY A 22 -1.97 22.03 -5.71
CA GLY A 22 -2.51 21.68 -4.41
C GLY A 22 -1.62 20.69 -3.68
N LEU A 23 -1.60 20.80 -2.37
CA LEU A 23 -0.92 19.88 -1.46
C LEU A 23 -1.93 19.46 -0.39
N SER A 24 -1.95 18.17 -0.07
CA SER A 24 -2.72 17.65 1.06
C SER A 24 -1.92 16.60 1.80
N ILE A 25 -2.12 16.56 3.11
CA ILE A 25 -1.51 15.59 4.02
C ILE A 25 -2.65 14.85 4.71
N GLY A 26 -2.56 13.54 4.83
CA GLY A 26 -3.64 12.77 5.41
C GLY A 26 -3.16 11.55 6.17
N VAL A 27 -4.04 11.06 7.03
CA VAL A 27 -3.93 9.74 7.64
C VAL A 27 -4.89 8.80 6.95
N ARG A 28 -4.55 7.51 6.94
CA ARG A 28 -5.36 6.49 6.30
C ARG A 28 -5.42 5.22 7.14
N GLY A 29 -6.54 4.53 7.05
CA GLY A 29 -6.77 3.27 7.75
C GLY A 29 -7.69 2.37 6.95
N GLY A 30 -7.59 1.08 7.17
CA GLY A 30 -8.34 0.12 6.35
C GLY A 30 -7.97 -1.31 6.64
N TRP A 31 -8.15 -2.16 5.63
CA TRP A 31 -7.79 -3.56 5.72
C TRP A 31 -7.24 -4.08 4.40
N VAL A 32 -6.47 -5.16 4.52
CA VAL A 32 -5.87 -5.92 3.42
C VAL A 32 -6.52 -7.29 3.37
N ASN A 33 -6.96 -7.74 2.20
CA ASN A 33 -7.62 -9.02 1.96
C ASN A 33 -6.88 -9.84 0.91
N ASN A 34 -7.00 -11.17 1.01
CA ASN A 34 -6.40 -12.13 0.07
C ASN A 34 -4.88 -11.99 0.02
N TYR A 35 -4.23 -11.79 1.16
CA TYR A 35 -2.78 -11.67 1.21
C TYR A 35 -2.18 -13.06 1.34
N ASP A 36 -1.75 -13.64 0.23
CA ASP A 36 -1.12 -14.97 0.21
C ASP A 36 0.41 -14.87 0.26
N GLN A 37 1.03 -15.53 1.23
CA GLN A 37 2.48 -15.55 1.40
C GLN A 37 3.05 -16.90 1.01
N ALA A 38 3.59 -16.97 -0.21
CA ALA A 38 4.35 -18.11 -0.67
C ALA A 38 5.50 -18.41 0.31
N GLY A 39 5.47 -19.59 0.92
CA GLY A 39 6.50 -20.08 1.84
C GLY A 39 6.17 -19.96 3.33
N LEU A 40 5.06 -19.32 3.72
CA LEU A 40 4.54 -19.43 5.09
C LEU A 40 3.71 -20.71 5.23
N SER A 41 4.20 -21.66 6.05
CA SER A 41 3.47 -22.87 6.41
C SER A 41 3.13 -22.81 7.89
N LEU A 42 1.86 -22.55 8.23
CA LEU A 42 1.40 -22.48 9.62
C LEU A 42 -0.08 -22.92 9.69
N GLY A 43 -0.34 -24.21 9.57
CA GLY A 43 -1.69 -24.78 9.64
C GLY A 43 -2.70 -24.03 8.76
N ASP A 44 -3.84 -23.66 9.35
CA ASP A 44 -4.90 -22.87 8.69
C ASP A 44 -4.65 -21.34 8.71
N TYR A 45 -3.40 -20.89 8.82
CA TYR A 45 -3.10 -19.45 8.78
C TYR A 45 -3.49 -18.86 7.42
N LYS A 46 -4.47 -17.97 7.45
CA LYS A 46 -4.81 -17.09 6.33
C LYS A 46 -4.43 -15.66 6.70
N ALA A 47 -3.62 -15.01 5.87
CA ALA A 47 -3.30 -13.59 6.01
C ALA A 47 -4.42 -12.67 5.48
N ASP A 48 -5.65 -13.17 5.36
CA ASP A 48 -6.83 -12.38 5.06
C ASP A 48 -7.16 -11.38 6.18
N GLN A 49 -7.66 -10.20 5.82
CA GLN A 49 -8.12 -9.18 6.77
C GLN A 49 -7.02 -8.67 7.72
N MET A 50 -5.85 -8.30 7.18
CA MET A 50 -4.86 -7.56 7.97
C MET A 50 -5.37 -6.13 8.19
N ASN A 51 -5.22 -5.61 9.40
CA ASN A 51 -5.50 -4.20 9.67
C ASN A 51 -4.44 -3.34 8.98
N LEU A 52 -4.82 -2.17 8.48
CA LEU A 52 -3.94 -1.21 7.84
C LEU A 52 -4.07 0.16 8.48
N PHE A 53 -2.95 0.81 8.73
CA PHE A 53 -2.87 2.22 9.11
C PHE A 53 -1.68 2.89 8.42
N GLY A 54 -1.81 4.15 8.06
CA GLY A 54 -0.76 4.85 7.34
C GLY A 54 -0.95 6.35 7.26
N ALA A 55 -0.04 6.97 6.52
CA ALA A 55 -0.08 8.39 6.19
C ALA A 55 0.14 8.58 4.69
N GLN A 56 -0.37 9.69 4.16
CA GLN A 56 -0.20 10.06 2.77
C GLN A 56 0.05 11.55 2.59
N ILE A 57 0.77 11.86 1.52
CA ILE A 57 0.95 13.20 0.99
C ILE A 57 0.46 13.16 -0.45
N ARG A 58 -0.46 14.05 -0.82
CA ARG A 58 -0.98 14.15 -2.18
C ARG A 58 -0.65 15.51 -2.77
N LEU A 59 0.06 15.48 -3.88
CA LEU A 59 0.47 16.61 -4.69
C LEU A 59 -0.39 16.63 -5.95
N SER A 60 -1.09 17.73 -6.19
CA SER A 60 -1.89 17.92 -7.40
C SER A 60 -1.11 18.80 -8.37
N SER A 61 -0.92 18.38 -9.62
CA SER A 61 -0.20 19.17 -10.61
C SER A 61 -1.01 19.45 -11.88
N LEU A 62 -0.57 20.47 -12.64
CA LEU A 62 -0.94 20.64 -14.04
C LEU A 62 0.12 19.97 -14.93
N PRO A 63 -0.26 19.14 -15.91
CA PRO A 63 -1.62 18.73 -16.27
C PRO A 63 -2.18 17.66 -15.31
N MET A 64 -3.46 17.81 -14.96
CA MET A 64 -4.36 17.05 -14.07
C MET A 64 -3.97 15.62 -13.63
N VAL A 65 -2.80 15.44 -13.02
CA VAL A 65 -2.42 14.21 -12.33
C VAL A 65 -2.10 14.54 -10.89
N ASN A 66 -2.48 13.64 -10.00
CA ASN A 66 -2.13 13.73 -8.61
C ASN A 66 -1.09 12.66 -8.30
N LEU A 67 0.03 13.07 -7.71
CA LEU A 67 1.01 12.17 -7.12
C LEU A 67 0.63 11.94 -5.66
N ILE A 68 0.44 10.69 -5.26
CA ILE A 68 0.21 10.29 -3.87
C ILE A 68 1.45 9.55 -3.40
N LEU A 69 2.15 10.12 -2.42
CA LEU A 69 3.18 9.43 -1.65
C LEU A 69 2.53 8.86 -0.39
N PHE A 70 2.82 7.62 -0.03
CA PHE A 70 2.20 6.99 1.13
C PHE A 70 3.19 6.07 1.87
N GLY A 71 2.92 5.91 3.17
CA GLY A 71 3.52 4.89 4.01
C GLY A 71 2.41 4.16 4.77
N ASP A 72 2.23 2.87 4.51
CA ASP A 72 1.19 2.03 5.09
C ASP A 72 1.83 0.90 5.91
N TYR A 73 1.32 0.67 7.13
CA TYR A 73 1.65 -0.46 7.99
C TYR A 73 0.44 -1.38 8.08
N ALA A 74 0.58 -2.60 7.54
CA ALA A 74 -0.42 -3.64 7.64
C ALA A 74 0.02 -4.72 8.63
N TRP A 75 -0.90 -5.22 9.46
CA TRP A 75 -0.57 -6.29 10.42
C TRP A 75 -1.75 -7.21 10.72
N LYS A 76 -1.42 -8.45 11.08
CA LYS A 76 -2.36 -9.43 11.62
C LYS A 76 -1.68 -10.25 12.71
N LYS A 77 -2.33 -10.35 13.87
CA LYS A 77 -1.93 -11.22 14.98
C LYS A 77 -2.92 -12.38 15.05
N ASN A 78 -2.42 -13.60 15.09
CA ASN A 78 -3.19 -14.80 15.36
C ASN A 78 -2.56 -15.55 16.55
N GLU A 79 -3.39 -16.25 17.29
CA GLU A 79 -2.98 -17.12 18.38
C GLU A 79 -3.44 -18.54 18.04
N TYR A 80 -2.53 -19.49 18.22
CA TYR A 80 -2.73 -20.90 17.93
C TYR A 80 -2.54 -21.71 19.20
N ASP A 81 -3.35 -22.74 19.37
CA ASP A 81 -3.19 -23.72 20.44
C ASP A 81 -2.61 -25.01 19.87
N PHE A 82 -1.39 -25.33 20.26
CA PHE A 82 -0.73 -26.60 19.97
C PHE A 82 -0.68 -27.45 21.24
N GLY A 83 -1.71 -28.28 21.43
CA GLY A 83 -1.75 -29.24 22.54
C GLY A 83 -1.82 -28.60 23.94
N GLY A 84 -2.54 -27.49 24.09
CA GLY A 84 -2.68 -26.71 25.33
C GLY A 84 -1.59 -25.66 25.51
N GLN A 85 -0.83 -25.33 24.46
CA GLN A 85 0.25 -24.35 24.50
C GLN A 85 0.02 -23.25 23.47
N ASN A 86 0.13 -22.00 23.94
CA ASN A 86 -0.14 -20.83 23.11
C ASN A 86 1.08 -20.50 22.23
N PHE A 87 0.85 -20.48 20.92
CA PHE A 87 1.76 -19.95 19.92
C PHE A 87 1.17 -18.65 19.35
N GLU A 88 1.83 -17.53 19.59
CA GLU A 88 1.41 -16.25 19.03
C GLU A 88 2.20 -15.95 17.77
N PHE A 89 1.52 -15.58 16.69
CA PHE A 89 2.13 -15.23 15.42
C PHE A 89 1.62 -13.89 14.93
N LYS A 90 2.53 -13.03 14.49
CA LYS A 90 2.21 -11.72 13.93
C LYS A 90 2.93 -11.53 12.60
N MET A 91 2.15 -11.40 11.54
CA MET A 91 2.63 -10.96 10.22
C MET A 91 2.48 -9.45 10.12
N GLN A 92 3.48 -8.80 9.53
CA GLN A 92 3.50 -7.36 9.30
C GLN A 92 4.05 -7.05 7.91
N ASP A 93 3.50 -6.02 7.29
CA ASP A 93 4.00 -5.45 6.04
C ASP A 93 4.07 -3.93 6.20
N PHE A 94 5.29 -3.39 6.16
CA PHE A 94 5.51 -1.95 6.07
C PHE A 94 5.79 -1.58 4.62
N SER A 95 4.90 -0.80 4.03
CA SER A 95 5.00 -0.38 2.64
C SER A 95 5.21 1.12 2.50
N PHE A 96 6.08 1.52 1.58
CA PHE A 96 6.27 2.91 1.17
C PHE A 96 6.16 2.98 -0.36
N GLY A 97 5.35 3.90 -0.87
CA GLY A 97 5.08 3.93 -2.30
C GLY A 97 4.63 5.28 -2.84
N ALA A 98 4.50 5.28 -4.17
CA ALA A 98 4.08 6.42 -4.96
C ALA A 98 3.02 5.97 -5.97
N SER A 99 1.93 6.74 -6.09
CA SER A 99 0.87 6.50 -7.06
C SER A 99 0.63 7.73 -7.92
N LEU A 100 0.48 7.55 -9.21
CA LEU A 100 -0.07 8.56 -10.11
C LEU A 100 -1.55 8.26 -10.29
N VAL A 101 -2.41 9.23 -9.97
CA VAL A 101 -3.85 9.09 -10.13
C VAL A 101 -4.43 10.23 -10.96
N TYR A 102 -5.39 9.90 -11.80
CA TYR A 102 -6.16 10.84 -12.60
C TYR A 102 -7.50 11.13 -11.90
N PRO A 103 -7.73 12.37 -11.43
CA PRO A 103 -8.99 12.76 -10.80
C PRO A 103 -10.03 13.19 -11.84
N ILE A 104 -11.24 12.63 -11.75
CA ILE A 104 -12.43 13.15 -12.43
C ILE A 104 -12.98 14.27 -11.55
N LYS A 105 -12.63 15.52 -11.89
CA LYS A 105 -12.93 16.70 -11.07
C LYS A 105 -14.44 17.01 -11.09
N LEU A 106 -15.10 16.76 -9.97
CA LEU A 106 -16.45 17.25 -9.68
C LEU A 106 -16.43 18.08 -8.39
N LYS A 107 -17.44 18.93 -8.18
CA LYS A 107 -17.42 19.96 -7.12
C LYS A 107 -17.26 19.43 -5.69
N VAL A 108 -17.79 18.24 -5.40
CA VAL A 108 -17.82 17.68 -4.03
C VAL A 108 -17.22 16.29 -3.99
N VAL A 109 -17.65 15.40 -4.89
CA VAL A 109 -17.17 14.01 -4.95
C VAL A 109 -16.37 13.81 -6.22
N SER A 110 -15.06 13.68 -6.13
CA SER A 110 -14.17 13.45 -7.27
C SER A 110 -13.68 12.00 -7.28
N PRO A 111 -14.22 11.14 -8.16
CA PRO A 111 -13.64 9.83 -8.42
C PRO A 111 -12.21 9.96 -8.98
N TYR A 112 -11.39 8.96 -8.76
CA TYR A 112 -10.07 8.87 -9.37
C TYR A 112 -9.69 7.41 -9.65
N PHE A 113 -8.80 7.24 -10.61
CA PHE A 113 -8.17 5.96 -10.89
C PHE A 113 -6.69 6.16 -11.19
N GLY A 114 -5.88 5.14 -10.99
CA GLY A 114 -4.46 5.24 -11.23
C GLY A 114 -3.72 3.97 -10.88
N GLY A 115 -2.42 4.12 -10.71
CA GLY A 115 -1.53 3.05 -10.34
C GLY A 115 -0.20 3.56 -9.84
N GLY A 116 0.59 2.66 -9.31
CA GLY A 116 1.84 3.03 -8.67
C GLY A 116 2.75 1.86 -8.41
N ILE A 117 3.81 2.18 -7.69
CA ILE A 117 4.81 1.24 -7.20
C ILE A 117 5.00 1.45 -5.71
N SER A 118 5.36 0.38 -5.01
CA SER A 118 5.64 0.39 -3.59
C SER A 118 6.76 -0.59 -3.24
N SER A 119 7.56 -0.23 -2.25
CA SER A 119 8.45 -1.15 -1.56
C SER A 119 7.72 -1.69 -0.34
N HIS A 120 7.79 -3.00 -0.13
CA HIS A 120 7.17 -3.74 0.97
C HIS A 120 8.26 -4.36 1.83
N ASN A 121 8.20 -4.18 3.14
CA ASN A 121 9.04 -4.87 4.10
C ASN A 121 8.15 -5.83 4.89
N LEU A 122 8.23 -7.09 4.52
CA LEU A 122 7.49 -8.17 5.13
C LEU A 122 8.29 -8.70 6.30
N SER A 123 7.68 -8.76 7.47
CA SER A 123 8.29 -9.26 8.70
C SER A 123 7.33 -10.13 9.50
N TYR A 124 7.92 -11.04 10.27
CA TYR A 124 7.21 -12.05 11.02
C TYR A 124 7.75 -12.08 12.44
N ASP A 125 6.88 -11.90 13.42
CA ASP A 125 7.18 -12.04 14.83
C ASP A 125 6.39 -13.22 15.38
N TYR A 126 7.01 -14.02 16.26
CA TYR A 126 6.31 -15.10 16.93
C TYR A 126 6.81 -15.32 18.35
N VAL A 127 5.91 -15.79 19.21
CA VAL A 127 6.21 -16.24 20.57
C VAL A 127 5.79 -17.69 20.66
N LYS A 128 6.75 -18.56 20.93
CA LYS A 128 6.53 -20.01 21.07
C LYS A 128 6.91 -20.51 22.46
N PRO A 129 6.20 -21.51 23.01
CA PRO A 129 6.61 -22.18 24.23
C PRO A 129 7.91 -22.97 23.96
N LEU A 130 8.73 -23.16 24.98
CA LEU A 130 10.02 -23.86 24.85
C LEU A 130 9.88 -25.31 24.36
N SER A 131 8.73 -25.93 24.64
CA SER A 131 8.38 -27.29 24.25
C SER A 131 7.93 -27.44 22.79
N LEU A 132 7.60 -26.35 22.09
CA LEU A 132 7.16 -26.41 20.69
C LEU A 132 8.37 -26.32 19.75
N SER A 133 8.60 -27.38 18.99
CA SER A 133 9.54 -27.43 17.89
C SER A 133 8.81 -27.05 16.60
N LEU A 134 9.29 -26.04 15.88
CA LEU A 134 8.62 -25.59 14.64
C LEU A 134 8.75 -26.65 13.53
N ASP A 135 9.93 -27.29 13.45
CA ASP A 135 10.23 -28.29 12.43
C ASP A 135 9.35 -29.56 12.60
N ASP A 136 9.12 -29.99 13.85
CA ASP A 136 8.31 -31.19 14.14
C ASP A 136 6.82 -30.98 13.82
N GLU A 137 6.35 -29.72 13.89
CA GLU A 137 4.97 -29.33 13.56
C GLU A 137 4.81 -28.88 12.09
N GLY A 138 5.87 -29.00 11.28
CA GLY A 138 5.85 -28.57 9.87
C GLY A 138 5.64 -27.06 9.68
N ILE A 139 5.97 -26.27 10.70
CA ILE A 139 5.83 -24.81 10.70
C ILE A 139 7.05 -24.19 10.04
N ASN A 140 6.86 -23.52 8.91
CA ASN A 140 7.89 -22.74 8.23
C ASN A 140 7.53 -21.26 8.25
N ILE A 141 8.34 -20.47 8.96
CA ILE A 141 8.20 -19.01 9.01
C ILE A 141 9.37 -18.41 8.23
N PRO A 142 9.10 -17.80 7.07
CA PRO A 142 10.18 -17.20 6.29
C PRO A 142 10.81 -16.02 7.03
N GLY A 143 12.07 -15.74 6.72
CA GLY A 143 12.74 -14.54 7.23
C GLY A 143 12.14 -13.25 6.66
N SER A 144 12.42 -12.13 7.32
CA SER A 144 12.00 -10.82 6.85
C SER A 144 12.58 -10.51 5.47
N MET A 145 11.77 -9.92 4.60
CA MET A 145 12.17 -9.67 3.22
C MET A 145 11.62 -8.34 2.69
N THR A 146 12.45 -7.64 1.92
CA THR A 146 12.01 -6.46 1.17
C THR A 146 11.67 -6.86 -0.25
N ARG A 147 10.50 -6.43 -0.73
CA ARG A 147 10.01 -6.66 -2.09
C ARG A 147 9.53 -5.38 -2.74
N LEU A 148 9.53 -5.38 -4.06
CA LEU A 148 8.89 -4.34 -4.85
C LEU A 148 7.54 -4.86 -5.30
N GLY A 149 6.56 -3.97 -5.27
CA GLY A 149 5.22 -4.21 -5.77
C GLY A 149 4.77 -3.08 -6.68
N TYR A 150 3.72 -3.38 -7.43
CA TYR A 150 2.98 -2.41 -8.21
C TYR A 150 1.50 -2.58 -7.90
N HIS A 151 0.72 -1.54 -8.15
CA HIS A 151 -0.69 -1.56 -7.85
C HIS A 151 -1.51 -0.75 -8.83
N LEU A 152 -2.78 -1.13 -8.95
CA LEU A 152 -3.83 -0.32 -9.53
C LEU A 152 -4.72 0.18 -8.40
N SER A 153 -5.18 1.43 -8.52
CA SER A 153 -6.08 2.03 -7.53
C SER A 153 -7.26 2.71 -8.19
N GLY A 154 -8.40 2.62 -7.51
CA GLY A 154 -9.62 3.33 -7.83
C GLY A 154 -10.22 3.87 -6.54
N GLY A 155 -10.72 5.09 -6.55
CA GLY A 155 -11.22 5.70 -5.34
C GLY A 155 -12.12 6.89 -5.58
N VAL A 156 -12.60 7.45 -4.48
CA VAL A 156 -13.39 8.68 -4.44
C VAL A 156 -12.80 9.60 -3.39
N ASN A 157 -12.69 10.89 -3.72
CA ASN A 157 -12.34 11.94 -2.78
C ASN A 157 -13.55 12.86 -2.60
N VAL A 158 -13.99 13.05 -1.37
CA VAL A 158 -15.05 13.97 -0.98
C VAL A 158 -14.40 15.20 -0.36
N THR A 159 -14.50 16.34 -1.03
CA THR A 159 -13.96 17.61 -0.53
C THR A 159 -15.11 18.54 -0.18
N LEU A 160 -15.09 19.09 1.02
CA LEU A 160 -16.06 20.09 1.47
C LEU A 160 -15.51 21.49 1.13
N PRO A 161 -16.12 22.26 0.20
CA PRO A 161 -15.54 23.53 -0.25
C PRO A 161 -15.32 24.57 0.86
N ALA A 162 -16.08 24.47 1.95
CA ALA A 162 -16.00 25.38 3.10
C ALA A 162 -14.95 24.99 4.14
N PHE A 163 -14.34 23.80 4.05
CA PHE A 163 -13.43 23.28 5.08
C PHE A 163 -12.15 22.73 4.43
N PRO A 164 -10.99 22.89 5.09
CA PRO A 164 -9.72 22.33 4.60
C PRO A 164 -9.64 20.81 4.79
N ILE A 165 -10.77 20.11 4.95
CA ILE A 165 -10.82 18.67 5.24
C ILE A 165 -11.51 17.95 4.10
N GLY A 166 -10.88 16.87 3.63
CA GLY A 166 -11.44 15.93 2.66
C GLY A 166 -11.41 14.49 3.17
N ILE A 167 -12.35 13.68 2.72
CA ILE A 167 -12.44 12.25 3.05
C ILE A 167 -12.20 11.47 1.76
N SER A 168 -11.37 10.43 1.82
CA SER A 168 -11.12 9.56 0.67
C SER A 168 -11.47 8.11 0.98
N ALA A 169 -11.98 7.40 -0.02
CA ALA A 169 -12.06 5.94 -0.02
C ALA A 169 -11.33 5.42 -1.25
N GLU A 170 -10.42 4.46 -1.05
CA GLU A 170 -9.56 3.88 -2.08
C GLU A 170 -9.66 2.36 -2.02
N TYR A 171 -9.90 1.75 -3.18
CA TYR A 171 -9.65 0.35 -3.43
C TYR A 171 -8.33 0.21 -4.18
N ARG A 172 -7.46 -0.67 -3.71
CA ARG A 172 -6.16 -0.95 -4.33
C ARG A 172 -6.05 -2.45 -4.61
N TRP A 173 -5.67 -2.79 -5.83
CA TRP A 173 -5.23 -4.13 -6.20
C TRP A 173 -3.71 -4.09 -6.33
N ASN A 174 -3.03 -4.89 -5.52
CA ASN A 174 -1.59 -4.90 -5.38
C ASN A 174 -1.04 -6.21 -5.90
N TRP A 175 0.17 -6.15 -6.43
CA TRP A 175 1.00 -7.28 -6.81
C TRP A 175 2.38 -7.07 -6.24
N ILE A 176 2.89 -8.04 -5.49
CA ILE A 176 4.25 -8.05 -4.95
C ILE A 176 4.99 -9.21 -5.57
N ASP A 177 6.19 -8.94 -6.06
CA ASP A 177 7.11 -9.97 -6.53
C ASP A 177 7.63 -10.74 -5.30
N THR A 178 7.21 -12.00 -5.10
CA THR A 178 7.71 -12.87 -4.02
C THR A 178 8.54 -14.01 -4.64
N PRO A 179 9.45 -14.67 -3.90
CA PRO A 179 10.30 -15.70 -4.49
C PRO A 179 9.46 -16.86 -5.06
N GLY A 180 9.44 -16.97 -6.39
CA GLY A 180 8.77 -18.06 -7.11
C GLY A 180 7.38 -17.71 -7.64
N GLU A 181 6.70 -16.68 -7.11
CA GLU A 181 5.32 -16.34 -7.48
C GLU A 181 5.04 -14.83 -7.36
N VAL A 182 3.94 -14.37 -7.96
CA VAL A 182 3.43 -13.00 -7.73
C VAL A 182 2.30 -13.10 -6.72
N THR A 183 2.53 -12.57 -5.52
CA THR A 183 1.46 -12.43 -4.52
C THR A 183 0.57 -11.26 -4.93
N ASP A 184 -0.69 -11.52 -5.23
CA ASP A 184 -1.69 -10.48 -5.40
C ASP A 184 -2.59 -10.36 -4.17
N TYR A 185 -3.00 -9.14 -3.85
CA TYR A 185 -3.91 -8.89 -2.74
C TYR A 185 -4.65 -7.57 -2.93
N THR A 186 -5.69 -7.37 -2.16
CA THR A 186 -6.55 -6.17 -2.26
C THR A 186 -6.54 -5.37 -0.97
N SER A 187 -6.71 -4.06 -1.06
CA SER A 187 -6.82 -3.20 0.11
C SER A 187 -8.01 -2.26 -0.05
N LEU A 188 -8.80 -2.13 1.01
CA LEU A 188 -9.77 -1.05 1.12
C LEU A 188 -9.29 -0.06 2.16
N ILE A 189 -9.19 1.21 1.78
CA ILE A 189 -8.53 2.24 2.56
C ILE A 189 -9.41 3.47 2.64
N LEU A 190 -9.72 3.90 3.86
CA LEU A 190 -10.36 5.18 4.15
C LEU A 190 -9.30 6.19 4.60
N GLY A 191 -9.44 7.44 4.19
CA GLY A 191 -8.48 8.49 4.51
C GLY A 191 -9.15 9.79 4.94
N LEU A 192 -8.51 10.48 5.86
CA LEU A 192 -8.83 11.84 6.25
C LEU A 192 -7.68 12.75 5.82
N ASN A 193 -7.99 13.76 5.02
CA ASN A 193 -7.02 14.61 4.34
C ASN A 193 -7.20 16.06 4.77
N TYR A 194 -6.10 16.71 5.12
CA TYR A 194 -6.04 18.15 5.31
C TYR A 194 -5.46 18.80 4.04
N ASN A 195 -6.26 19.61 3.38
CA ASN A 195 -5.88 20.36 2.18
C ASN A 195 -5.20 21.66 2.61
N LEU A 196 -3.97 21.86 2.16
CA LEU A 196 -3.24 23.10 2.40
C LEU A 196 -3.69 24.16 1.37
N PRO A 197 -3.82 25.43 1.80
CA PRO A 197 -4.17 26.54 0.92
C PRO A 197 -3.09 26.84 -0.14
#